data_AF-A0A7X3Z8Z1-F1
#
_entry.id   AF-A0A7X3Z8Z1-F1
#
_cell.length_a   1.000
_cell.length_b   1.000
_cell.length_c   1.000
_cell.angle_alpha   90.00
_cell.angle_beta   90.00
_cell.angle_gamma   90.00
#
_symmetry.space_group_name_H-M   'P 1'
#
loop_
_entity.id
_entity.type
_entity.pdbx_description
1 polymer ?
#
loop_
_entity_poly.entity_id
_entity_poly.type
_entity_poly.pdbx_seq_one_letter_code
_entity_poly.pdbx_strand_id
1 'polypeptide(L)'
;MTASGARRRNRKSRESEVSRDRDPPSYFLSVDWSKCAGKRSVYLSDVRRRRIERHDPPEAGWNLEALLDLADGLSRDGSVLIGMDVVLGVPKGYWQSVPDDRRRGAPKDFVDWLSSRGQFAGFFETVADPADWGVNRPWFEVRKGAGGLTAFTNKVRGGMRRRIDAATGGNPVFAVSGMPGTVGSGTRDFWRELSPHLSLDRRFKIWPFEGEIDALLEDRGVALCEIHPALAYAAALADDLPTGRIKVTKGDVRCRKHACNCLGRADWVHRHRVDLGSFHAAKANDDDFDAHFTAAAVLRCVLEGVALVDIAWTDATVEGSMLLA
;
A
#
# COMPACT_ATOMS: atom_id res chain seq x y z
N MET A 1 6.20 -7.69 60.96
CA MET A 1 6.15 -6.22 60.78
C MET A 1 7.49 -5.81 60.18
N THR A 2 7.61 -5.61 58.88
CA THR A 2 7.43 -4.29 58.26
C THR A 2 7.02 -4.46 56.80
N ALA A 3 5.94 -3.79 56.42
CA ALA A 3 5.37 -3.78 55.08
C ALA A 3 6.17 -2.83 54.18
N SER A 4 6.62 -3.32 53.01
CA SER A 4 7.08 -2.49 51.90
C SER A 4 6.01 -2.52 50.83
N GLY A 5 5.16 -1.48 50.86
CA GLY A 5 4.08 -1.27 49.91
C GLY A 5 4.14 0.14 49.33
N ALA A 6 3.75 0.23 48.07
CA ALA A 6 3.43 1.43 47.30
C ALA A 6 4.60 2.25 46.70
N ARG A 7 4.72 2.18 45.37
CA ARG A 7 4.38 3.29 44.44
C ARG A 7 4.79 2.93 43.00
N ARG A 8 3.98 2.11 42.34
CA ARG A 8 3.91 2.07 40.86
C ARG A 8 2.57 2.71 40.47
N ARG A 9 2.52 4.05 40.53
CA ARG A 9 1.35 4.84 40.10
C ARG A 9 1.41 5.06 38.58
N ASN A 10 0.41 4.52 37.89
CA ASN A 10 -0.29 5.09 36.74
C ASN A 10 0.53 5.98 35.78
N ARG A 11 1.28 5.33 34.89
CA ARG A 11 1.73 5.91 33.61
C ARG A 11 1.16 5.06 32.47
N LYS A 12 -0.17 4.95 32.39
CA LYS A 12 -0.85 4.13 31.37
C LYS A 12 -2.20 4.68 30.88
N SER A 13 -2.49 5.97 31.09
CA SER A 13 -3.80 6.55 30.74
C SER A 13 -3.70 7.93 30.10
N ARG A 14 -2.64 8.19 29.33
CA ARG A 14 -2.44 9.47 28.62
C ARG A 14 -1.96 9.30 27.17
N GLU A 15 -2.10 8.10 26.62
CA GLU A 15 -1.91 7.84 25.19
C GLU A 15 -3.29 7.69 24.55
N SER A 16 -3.52 8.53 23.55
CA SER A 16 -4.60 8.56 22.57
C SER A 16 -6.05 8.77 23.07
N GLU A 17 -6.37 10.00 23.51
CA GLU A 17 -7.54 10.68 22.93
C GLU A 17 -7.20 11.00 21.47
N VAL A 18 -7.13 9.98 20.61
CA VAL A 18 -7.20 10.21 19.17
C VAL A 18 -8.64 10.62 18.91
N SER A 19 -8.80 11.88 18.51
CA SER A 19 -10.07 12.51 18.16
C SER A 19 -10.97 11.52 17.41
N ARG A 20 -12.12 11.20 18.01
CA ARG A 20 -13.18 10.37 17.42
C ARG A 20 -14.03 11.12 16.38
N ASP A 21 -13.70 12.37 16.08
CA ASP A 21 -14.43 13.26 15.16
C ASP A 21 -13.85 13.28 13.74
N ARG A 22 -13.14 12.23 13.32
CA ARG A 22 -12.62 12.15 11.95
C ARG A 22 -13.68 11.56 11.03
N ASP A 23 -14.08 12.33 10.02
CA ASP A 23 -14.94 11.81 8.97
C ASP A 23 -14.14 10.77 8.16
N PRO A 24 -14.60 9.49 8.12
CA PRO A 24 -13.92 8.48 7.33
C PRO A 24 -14.06 8.76 5.83
N PRO A 25 -13.19 8.17 4.98
CA PRO A 25 -13.41 8.24 3.54
C PRO A 25 -14.79 7.72 3.18
N SER A 26 -15.47 8.37 2.23
CA SER A 26 -16.76 7.88 1.73
C SER A 26 -16.59 6.61 0.90
N TYR A 27 -15.49 6.56 0.16
CA TYR A 27 -15.15 5.45 -0.74
C TYR A 27 -13.70 5.02 -0.53
N PHE A 28 -13.47 3.71 -0.60
CA PHE A 28 -12.13 3.15 -0.69
C PHE A 28 -12.00 2.26 -1.92
N LEU A 29 -11.03 2.57 -2.79
CA LEU A 29 -10.66 1.76 -3.93
C LEU A 29 -9.45 0.90 -3.56
N SER A 30 -9.66 -0.41 -3.43
CA SER A 30 -8.60 -1.39 -3.21
C SER A 30 -8.12 -1.95 -4.53
N VAL A 31 -6.82 -1.85 -4.78
CA VAL A 31 -6.25 -2.12 -6.10
C VAL A 31 -5.08 -3.09 -6.01
N ASP A 32 -5.23 -4.27 -6.63
CA ASP A 32 -4.09 -5.15 -6.92
C ASP A 32 -3.48 -4.72 -8.26
N TRP A 33 -2.21 -4.29 -8.23
CA TRP A 33 -1.55 -3.71 -9.40
C TRP A 33 -0.45 -4.61 -9.96
N SER A 34 -0.74 -5.17 -11.12
CA SER A 34 0.20 -6.00 -11.87
C SER A 34 0.83 -5.26 -13.04
N LYS A 35 2.05 -5.67 -13.42
CA LYS A 35 2.68 -5.27 -14.70
C LYS A 35 1.89 -5.74 -15.94
N CYS A 36 0.96 -6.69 -15.76
CA CYS A 36 0.08 -7.16 -16.80
C CYS A 36 -1.31 -6.55 -16.54
N ALA A 37 -1.76 -5.65 -17.42
CA ALA A 37 -3.04 -4.93 -17.24
C ALA A 37 -4.24 -5.87 -17.00
N GLY A 38 -4.29 -7.03 -17.68
CA GLY A 38 -5.34 -8.03 -17.51
C GLY A 38 -5.33 -8.79 -16.17
N LYS A 39 -4.35 -8.54 -15.31
CA LYS A 39 -4.26 -9.06 -13.93
C LYS A 39 -4.51 -8.00 -12.87
N ARG A 40 -4.81 -6.76 -13.27
CA ARG A 40 -5.15 -5.69 -12.32
C ARG A 40 -6.58 -5.88 -11.85
N SER A 41 -6.82 -5.73 -10.56
CA SER A 41 -8.17 -5.81 -9.98
C SER A 41 -8.47 -4.58 -9.14
N VAL A 42 -9.72 -4.09 -9.23
CA VAL A 42 -10.20 -2.91 -8.51
C VAL A 42 -11.49 -3.26 -7.79
N TYR A 43 -11.50 -3.03 -6.48
CA TYR A 43 -12.66 -3.21 -5.62
C TYR A 43 -13.02 -1.89 -4.94
N LEU A 44 -14.31 -1.56 -4.95
CA LEU A 44 -14.86 -0.41 -4.24
C LEU A 44 -15.48 -0.87 -2.93
N SER A 45 -15.06 -0.25 -1.82
CA SER A 45 -15.79 -0.23 -0.56
C SER A 45 -16.56 1.09 -0.45
N ASP A 46 -17.89 1.03 -0.52
CA ASP A 46 -18.79 2.13 -0.20
C ASP A 46 -19.08 2.08 1.31
N VAL A 47 -18.50 3.03 2.07
CA VAL A 47 -18.57 3.04 3.54
C VAL A 47 -20.00 3.28 4.01
N ARG A 48 -20.72 4.17 3.34
CA ARG A 48 -22.09 4.53 3.71
C ARG A 48 -23.06 3.37 3.45
N ARG A 49 -22.94 2.72 2.29
CA ARG A 49 -23.77 1.56 1.94
C ARG A 49 -23.27 0.25 2.54
N ARG A 50 -22.07 0.24 3.13
CA ARG A 50 -21.41 -0.93 3.72
C ARG A 50 -21.32 -2.07 2.71
N ARG A 51 -20.88 -1.74 1.50
CA ARG A 51 -20.89 -2.64 0.36
C ARG A 51 -19.52 -2.69 -0.28
N ILE A 52 -19.12 -3.91 -0.66
CA ILE A 52 -17.91 -4.18 -1.42
C ILE A 52 -18.31 -4.73 -2.76
N GLU A 53 -17.79 -4.14 -3.83
CA GLU A 53 -18.02 -4.64 -5.19
C GLU A 53 -16.77 -4.56 -6.05
N ARG A 54 -16.66 -5.50 -6.99
CA ARG A 54 -15.62 -5.47 -8.01
C ARG A 54 -16.05 -4.48 -9.09
N HIS A 55 -15.15 -3.59 -9.48
CA HIS A 55 -15.36 -2.81 -10.70
C HIS A 55 -14.75 -3.56 -11.88
N ASP A 56 -15.56 -3.78 -12.91
CA ASP A 56 -15.07 -4.37 -14.14
C ASP A 56 -14.08 -3.42 -14.84
N PRO A 57 -13.01 -3.96 -15.45
CA PRO A 57 -12.06 -3.14 -16.17
C PRO A 57 -12.73 -2.44 -17.35
N PRO A 58 -12.29 -1.23 -17.70
CA PRO A 58 -12.59 -0.63 -19.00
C PRO A 58 -12.19 -1.57 -20.15
N GLU A 59 -12.71 -1.33 -21.35
CA GLU A 59 -12.39 -2.15 -22.54
C GLU A 59 -10.87 -2.24 -22.81
N ALA A 60 -10.15 -1.12 -22.61
CA ALA A 60 -8.70 -1.06 -22.75
C ALA A 60 -7.92 -1.68 -21.57
N GLY A 61 -8.63 -2.19 -20.56
CA GLY A 61 -8.06 -2.65 -19.29
C GLY A 61 -7.84 -1.51 -18.29
N TRP A 62 -7.49 -1.89 -17.05
CA TRP A 62 -7.11 -0.93 -16.02
C TRP A 62 -5.75 -0.30 -16.31
N ASN A 63 -5.70 1.02 -16.30
CA ASN A 63 -4.50 1.86 -16.21
C ASN A 63 -4.73 2.98 -15.19
N LEU A 64 -3.69 3.74 -14.86
CA LEU A 64 -3.78 4.75 -13.79
C LEU A 64 -4.78 5.85 -14.16
N GLU A 65 -4.83 6.26 -15.41
CA GLU A 65 -5.79 7.27 -15.89
C GLU A 65 -7.23 6.81 -15.67
N ALA A 66 -7.59 5.58 -16.08
CA ALA A 66 -8.92 5.02 -15.87
C ALA A 66 -9.27 4.86 -14.37
N LEU A 67 -8.29 4.51 -13.53
CA LEU A 67 -8.48 4.45 -12.08
C LEU A 67 -8.76 5.83 -11.49
N LEU A 68 -8.01 6.86 -11.93
CA LEU A 68 -8.20 8.24 -11.49
C LEU A 68 -9.53 8.82 -11.99
N ASP A 69 -9.97 8.46 -13.19
CA ASP A 69 -11.29 8.85 -13.71
C ASP A 69 -12.43 8.23 -12.90
N LEU A 70 -12.30 6.95 -12.50
CA LEU A 70 -13.24 6.32 -11.58
C LEU A 70 -13.27 7.06 -10.23
N ALA A 71 -12.09 7.35 -9.67
CA ALA A 71 -11.98 8.07 -8.40
C ALA A 71 -12.57 9.49 -8.49
N ASP A 72 -12.36 10.21 -9.59
CA ASP A 72 -12.95 11.53 -9.83
C ASP A 72 -14.48 11.48 -9.99
N GLY A 73 -15.01 10.41 -10.58
CA GLY A 73 -16.45 10.18 -10.62
C GLY A 73 -17.03 10.04 -9.21
N LEU A 74 -16.39 9.24 -8.37
CA LEU A 74 -16.79 9.00 -6.98
C LEU A 74 -16.60 10.24 -6.08
N SER A 75 -15.55 11.03 -6.33
CA SER A 75 -15.24 12.22 -5.53
C SER A 75 -16.35 13.28 -5.56
N ARG A 76 -17.23 13.23 -6.56
CA ARG A 76 -18.42 14.09 -6.62
C ARG A 76 -19.40 13.85 -5.49
N ASP A 77 -19.40 12.66 -4.89
CA ASP A 77 -20.34 12.29 -3.83
C ASP A 77 -19.68 12.13 -2.45
N GLY A 78 -18.34 12.15 -2.38
CA GLY A 78 -17.60 12.04 -1.13
C GLY A 78 -16.12 11.76 -1.33
N SER A 79 -15.31 11.84 -0.28
CA SER A 79 -13.87 11.64 -0.38
C SER A 79 -13.49 10.20 -0.76
N VAL A 80 -12.38 10.06 -1.50
CA VAL A 80 -11.92 8.78 -2.05
C VAL A 80 -10.50 8.49 -1.59
N LEU A 81 -10.31 7.33 -0.98
CA LEU A 81 -8.99 6.80 -0.66
C LEU A 81 -8.68 5.62 -1.60
N ILE A 82 -7.55 5.66 -2.28
CA ILE A 82 -7.09 4.62 -3.22
C ILE A 82 -5.92 3.88 -2.59
N GLY A 83 -6.10 2.62 -2.23
CA GLY A 83 -5.05 1.75 -1.74
C GLY A 83 -4.49 0.86 -2.86
N MET A 84 -3.19 1.01 -3.14
CA MET A 84 -2.49 0.31 -4.21
C MET A 84 -1.54 -0.77 -3.66
N ASP A 85 -1.60 -2.01 -4.15
CA ASP A 85 -0.62 -3.07 -3.84
C ASP A 85 0.68 -2.85 -4.62
N VAL A 86 1.35 -1.75 -4.29
CA VAL A 86 2.61 -1.27 -4.84
C VAL A 86 3.37 -0.54 -3.75
N VAL A 87 4.67 -0.37 -3.95
CA VAL A 87 5.47 0.43 -3.02
C VAL A 87 5.42 1.92 -3.39
N LEU A 88 5.17 2.78 -2.40
CA LEU A 88 5.36 4.23 -2.47
C LEU A 88 6.48 4.62 -1.50
N GLY A 89 7.54 5.22 -2.04
CA GLY A 89 8.75 5.51 -1.27
C GLY A 89 9.94 4.65 -1.69
N VAL A 90 11.10 4.96 -1.12
CA VAL A 90 12.36 4.24 -1.35
C VAL A 90 13.10 3.99 -0.04
N PRO A 91 14.01 3.01 0.02
CA PRO A 91 14.86 2.83 1.20
C PRO A 91 15.67 4.09 1.51
N LYS A 92 15.78 4.46 2.79
CA LYS A 92 16.57 5.62 3.21
C LYS A 92 18.04 5.56 2.76
N GLY A 93 18.63 4.37 2.77
CA GLY A 93 19.99 4.16 2.26
C GLY A 93 20.15 4.48 0.77
N TYR A 94 19.13 4.16 -0.02
CA TYR A 94 19.09 4.50 -1.45
C TYR A 94 18.95 6.00 -1.64
N TRP A 95 18.04 6.64 -0.89
CA TRP A 95 17.83 8.09 -0.92
C TRP A 95 19.11 8.89 -0.66
N GLN A 96 19.92 8.45 0.32
CA GLN A 96 21.22 9.07 0.64
C GLN A 96 22.23 9.02 -0.51
N SER A 97 22.02 8.12 -1.48
CA SER A 97 22.88 7.99 -2.66
C SER A 97 22.37 8.79 -3.86
N VAL A 98 21.19 9.41 -3.76
CA VAL A 98 20.62 10.25 -4.82
C VAL A 98 21.47 11.52 -4.95
N PRO A 99 22.11 11.75 -6.11
CA PRO A 99 22.93 12.93 -6.30
C PRO A 99 22.06 14.18 -6.42
N ASP A 100 22.57 15.27 -5.88
CA ASP A 100 22.04 16.61 -6.09
C ASP A 100 22.09 16.95 -7.60
N ASP A 101 20.96 17.35 -8.17
CA ASP A 101 20.90 17.82 -9.55
C ASP A 101 21.29 19.30 -9.55
N ARG A 102 22.44 19.64 -10.15
CA ARG A 102 22.94 21.03 -10.21
C ARG A 102 21.93 22.04 -10.76
N ARG A 103 20.94 21.61 -11.56
CA ARG A 103 19.92 22.49 -12.14
C ARG A 103 18.65 22.58 -11.29
N ARG A 104 18.30 21.53 -10.55
CA ARG A 104 17.01 21.41 -9.82
C ARG A 104 17.15 21.35 -8.30
N GLY A 105 18.35 21.19 -7.79
CA GLY A 105 18.62 20.90 -6.38
C GLY A 105 18.33 19.45 -6.01
N ALA A 106 18.51 19.15 -4.73
CA ALA A 106 18.11 17.87 -4.15
C ALA A 106 16.58 17.80 -4.04
N PRO A 107 15.96 16.66 -4.40
CA PRO A 107 14.53 16.49 -4.27
C PRO A 107 14.12 16.58 -2.79
N LYS A 108 12.96 17.19 -2.52
CA LYS A 108 12.47 17.40 -1.15
C LYS A 108 11.93 16.12 -0.51
N ASP A 109 11.24 15.32 -1.31
CA ASP A 109 10.56 14.10 -0.91
C ASP A 109 10.47 13.11 -2.08
N PHE A 110 9.93 11.92 -1.81
CA PHE A 110 9.72 10.87 -2.80
C PHE A 110 8.91 11.33 -4.03
N VAL A 111 7.90 12.18 -3.85
CA VAL A 111 7.02 12.62 -4.94
C VAL A 111 7.79 13.55 -5.87
N ASP A 112 8.52 14.52 -5.32
CA ASP A 112 9.42 15.41 -6.06
C ASP A 112 10.51 14.61 -6.80
N TRP A 113 11.12 13.64 -6.10
CA TRP A 113 12.11 12.73 -6.69
C TRP A 113 11.54 11.90 -7.84
N LEU A 114 10.37 11.28 -7.70
CA LEU A 114 9.79 10.46 -8.76
C LEU A 114 9.30 11.31 -9.94
N SER A 115 8.79 12.52 -9.68
CA SER A 115 8.36 13.46 -10.73
C SER A 115 9.53 13.88 -11.63
N SER A 116 10.72 14.05 -11.05
CA SER A 116 11.93 14.44 -11.78
C SER A 116 12.66 13.24 -12.38
N ARG A 117 12.88 12.18 -11.59
CA ARG A 117 13.69 11.02 -11.97
C ARG A 117 12.97 10.03 -12.89
N GLY A 118 11.65 9.91 -12.77
CA GLY A 118 10.88 9.01 -13.64
C GLY A 118 10.91 9.41 -15.12
N GLN A 119 11.32 10.64 -15.43
CA GLN A 119 11.46 11.14 -16.81
C GLN A 119 12.80 10.76 -17.47
N PHE A 120 13.78 10.25 -16.71
CA PHE A 120 15.09 9.92 -17.28
C PHE A 120 15.03 8.64 -18.11
N ALA A 121 15.66 8.67 -19.29
CA ALA A 121 15.85 7.49 -20.11
C ALA A 121 16.59 6.41 -19.30
N GLY A 122 16.04 5.19 -19.33
CA GLY A 122 16.60 4.05 -18.60
C GLY A 122 16.18 3.93 -17.14
N PHE A 123 15.47 4.91 -16.56
CA PHE A 123 15.07 4.85 -15.14
C PHE A 123 14.21 3.64 -14.80
N PHE A 124 13.33 3.23 -15.72
CA PHE A 124 12.49 2.04 -15.57
C PHE A 124 13.05 0.80 -16.27
N GLU A 125 14.30 0.83 -16.73
CA GLU A 125 14.97 -0.37 -17.22
C GLU A 125 15.42 -1.24 -16.07
N THR A 126 15.35 -2.55 -16.28
CA THR A 126 15.83 -3.52 -15.32
C THR A 126 17.22 -3.97 -15.71
N VAL A 127 18.13 -3.96 -14.74
CA VAL A 127 19.49 -4.49 -14.90
C VAL A 127 19.59 -5.90 -14.33
N ALA A 128 20.46 -6.71 -14.92
CA ALA A 128 20.73 -8.06 -14.44
C ALA A 128 22.15 -8.22 -13.88
N ASP A 129 23.08 -7.36 -14.30
CA ASP A 129 24.43 -7.30 -13.74
C ASP A 129 24.46 -6.25 -12.62
N PRO A 130 24.92 -6.60 -11.41
CA PRO A 130 25.17 -5.62 -10.37
C PRO A 130 26.03 -4.45 -10.85
N ALA A 131 27.00 -4.62 -11.75
CA ALA A 131 27.85 -3.55 -12.27
C ALA A 131 27.04 -2.42 -12.92
N ASP A 132 25.97 -2.77 -13.65
CA ASP A 132 25.09 -1.83 -14.36
C ASP A 132 24.09 -1.12 -13.43
N TRP A 133 23.94 -1.61 -12.20
CA TRP A 133 23.06 -1.01 -11.22
C TRP A 133 23.59 0.34 -10.72
N GLY A 134 22.69 1.32 -10.65
CA GLY A 134 22.95 2.61 -10.04
C GLY A 134 21.66 3.34 -9.71
N VAL A 135 21.79 4.51 -9.08
CA VAL A 135 20.65 5.33 -8.61
C VAL A 135 19.76 5.84 -9.76
N ASN A 136 20.29 5.90 -10.98
CA ASN A 136 19.49 6.26 -12.17
C ASN A 136 18.89 5.04 -12.90
N ARG A 137 19.23 3.81 -12.49
CA ARG A 137 18.72 2.54 -13.04
C ARG A 137 18.51 1.56 -11.88
N PRO A 138 17.55 1.84 -10.98
CA PRO A 138 17.52 1.17 -9.69
C PRO A 138 16.94 -0.24 -9.76
N TRP A 139 16.20 -0.61 -10.80
CA TRP A 139 15.49 -1.88 -10.89
C TRP A 139 16.41 -3.03 -11.28
N PHE A 140 16.30 -4.17 -10.59
CA PHE A 140 17.17 -5.32 -10.86
C PHE A 140 16.49 -6.67 -10.78
N GLU A 141 17.04 -7.64 -11.51
CA GLU A 141 16.69 -9.05 -11.40
C GLU A 141 17.66 -9.79 -10.49
N VAL A 142 17.15 -10.63 -9.60
CA VAL A 142 18.00 -11.43 -8.73
C VAL A 142 18.28 -12.78 -9.37
N ARG A 143 19.53 -13.01 -9.78
CA ARG A 143 19.96 -14.31 -10.31
C ARG A 143 20.34 -15.27 -9.18
N LYS A 144 20.19 -16.58 -9.42
CA LYS A 144 20.73 -17.61 -8.53
C LYS A 144 22.26 -17.62 -8.63
N GLY A 145 22.95 -17.71 -7.48
CA GLY A 145 24.42 -17.81 -7.42
C GLY A 145 25.15 -16.48 -7.24
N ALA A 146 26.39 -16.40 -7.73
CA ALA A 146 27.19 -15.18 -7.68
C ALA A 146 26.48 -14.03 -8.43
N GLY A 147 26.43 -12.84 -7.83
CA GLY A 147 25.62 -11.72 -8.34
C GLY A 147 24.16 -11.72 -7.85
N GLY A 148 23.80 -12.59 -6.90
CA GLY A 148 22.49 -12.57 -6.24
C GLY A 148 22.25 -11.32 -5.39
N LEU A 149 21.17 -11.31 -4.59
CA LEU A 149 20.66 -10.12 -3.89
C LEU A 149 21.74 -9.34 -3.10
N THR A 150 22.69 -10.03 -2.48
CA THR A 150 23.77 -9.42 -1.71
C THR A 150 24.64 -8.47 -2.55
N ALA A 151 24.88 -8.79 -3.83
CA ALA A 151 25.70 -7.96 -4.71
C ALA A 151 25.06 -6.59 -4.97
N PHE A 152 23.74 -6.56 -5.16
CA PHE A 152 22.96 -5.32 -5.23
C PHE A 152 22.93 -4.62 -3.88
N THR A 153 22.62 -5.34 -2.81
CA THR A 153 22.48 -4.76 -1.45
C THR A 153 23.75 -4.03 -1.00
N ASN A 154 24.92 -4.57 -1.32
CA ASN A 154 26.21 -3.97 -0.97
C ASN A 154 26.49 -2.62 -1.67
N LYS A 155 25.78 -2.29 -2.75
CA LYS A 155 25.91 -0.99 -3.42
C LYS A 155 25.23 0.15 -2.67
N VAL A 156 24.34 -0.14 -1.73
CA VAL A 156 23.57 0.86 -0.99
C VAL A 156 23.94 0.81 0.48
N ARG A 157 24.54 1.90 0.98
CA ARG A 157 24.82 2.05 2.42
C ARG A 157 23.50 2.08 3.18
N GLY A 158 23.38 1.31 4.26
CA GLY A 158 22.13 1.21 5.05
C GLY A 158 21.10 0.21 4.50
N GLY A 159 21.38 -0.43 3.36
CA GLY A 159 20.57 -1.53 2.82
C GLY A 159 19.50 -1.10 1.81
N MET A 160 18.85 -2.10 1.21
CA MET A 160 17.88 -1.95 0.11
C MET A 160 16.41 -2.15 0.52
N ARG A 161 16.13 -2.20 1.83
CA ARG A 161 14.76 -2.32 2.34
C ARG A 161 14.39 -1.05 3.08
N ARG A 162 13.14 -0.61 2.94
CA ARG A 162 12.59 0.40 3.86
C ARG A 162 12.45 -0.20 5.24
N ARG A 163 12.32 0.66 6.26
CA ARG A 163 12.07 0.20 7.63
C ARG A 163 10.80 -0.67 7.71
N ILE A 164 9.74 -0.26 7.03
CA ILE A 164 8.46 -0.98 7.00
C ILE A 164 8.56 -2.32 6.28
N ASP A 165 9.32 -2.40 5.17
CA ASP A 165 9.56 -3.68 4.46
C ASP A 165 10.34 -4.64 5.38
N ALA A 166 11.36 -4.15 6.09
CA ALA A 166 12.12 -4.99 7.01
C ALA A 166 11.25 -5.51 8.16
N ALA A 167 10.38 -4.68 8.73
CA ALA A 167 9.46 -5.05 9.81
C ALA A 167 8.38 -6.06 9.36
N THR A 168 7.91 -5.93 8.12
CA THR A 168 6.89 -6.81 7.54
C THR A 168 7.47 -8.01 6.78
N GLY A 169 8.79 -8.16 6.73
CA GLY A 169 9.45 -9.23 5.99
C GLY A 169 9.31 -9.11 4.47
N GLY A 170 9.02 -7.90 3.98
CA GLY A 170 8.99 -7.55 2.56
C GLY A 170 10.37 -7.65 1.89
N ASN A 171 10.34 -7.83 0.57
CA ASN A 171 11.53 -7.81 -0.27
C ASN A 171 11.92 -6.37 -0.64
N PRO A 172 13.18 -6.13 -1.05
CA PRO A 172 13.59 -4.83 -1.60
C PRO A 172 12.70 -4.36 -2.74
N VAL A 173 12.22 -3.11 -2.68
CA VAL A 173 11.32 -2.50 -3.67
C VAL A 173 11.81 -2.66 -5.11
N PHE A 174 13.11 -2.50 -5.33
CA PHE A 174 13.68 -2.50 -6.66
C PHE A 174 13.93 -3.89 -7.27
N ALA A 175 13.75 -4.97 -6.50
CA ALA A 175 13.87 -6.33 -7.02
C ALA A 175 12.62 -6.68 -7.85
N VAL A 176 12.77 -6.81 -9.16
CA VAL A 176 11.62 -7.06 -10.07
C VAL A 176 11.33 -8.54 -10.30
N SER A 177 12.33 -9.41 -10.15
CA SER A 177 12.20 -10.83 -10.45
C SER A 177 13.30 -11.65 -9.75
N GLY A 178 13.17 -12.98 -9.81
CA GLY A 178 14.17 -13.92 -9.29
C GLY A 178 14.04 -14.25 -7.79
N MET A 179 13.08 -13.64 -7.11
CA MET A 179 12.73 -13.92 -5.72
C MET A 179 11.20 -14.03 -5.53
N PRO A 180 10.71 -15.05 -4.81
CA PRO A 180 9.29 -15.16 -4.46
C PRO A 180 8.80 -13.96 -3.65
N GLY A 181 7.58 -13.49 -3.96
CA GLY A 181 6.93 -12.39 -3.23
C GLY A 181 7.54 -11.01 -3.50
N THR A 182 8.15 -10.80 -4.67
CA THR A 182 8.62 -9.48 -5.08
C THR A 182 7.47 -8.67 -5.70
N VAL A 183 7.31 -7.43 -5.23
CA VAL A 183 6.32 -6.47 -5.76
C VAL A 183 6.94 -5.47 -6.74
N GLY A 184 8.27 -5.54 -6.95
CA GLY A 184 9.01 -4.54 -7.71
C GLY A 184 8.58 -4.44 -9.17
N SER A 185 8.10 -5.53 -9.79
CA SER A 185 7.65 -5.46 -11.18
C SER A 185 6.34 -4.69 -11.37
N GLY A 186 5.37 -4.86 -10.47
CA GLY A 186 4.13 -4.07 -10.43
C GLY A 186 4.39 -2.64 -9.99
N THR A 187 5.22 -2.44 -8.98
CA THR A 187 5.64 -1.10 -8.50
C THR A 187 6.32 -0.30 -9.60
N ARG A 188 7.28 -0.88 -10.33
CA ARG A 188 7.97 -0.21 -11.44
C ARG A 188 7.03 0.25 -12.53
N ASP A 189 6.08 -0.61 -12.86
CA ASP A 189 5.09 -0.35 -13.91
C ASP A 189 4.11 0.75 -13.46
N PHE A 190 3.64 0.68 -12.22
CA PHE A 190 2.86 1.75 -11.60
C PHE A 190 3.61 3.09 -11.56
N TRP A 191 4.87 3.12 -11.13
CA TRP A 191 5.65 4.36 -11.09
C TRP A 191 5.87 4.97 -12.47
N ARG A 192 5.94 4.14 -13.51
CA ARG A 192 6.02 4.59 -14.90
C ARG A 192 4.72 5.29 -15.33
N GLU A 193 3.58 4.75 -14.94
CA GLU A 193 2.28 5.40 -15.18
C GLU A 193 2.10 6.65 -14.31
N LEU A 194 2.55 6.62 -13.05
CA LEU A 194 2.40 7.70 -12.09
C LEU A 194 3.25 8.94 -12.41
N SER A 195 4.52 8.75 -12.77
CA SER A 195 5.49 9.84 -12.91
C SER A 195 5.02 11.01 -13.81
N PRO A 196 4.41 10.77 -15.00
CA PRO A 196 3.84 11.84 -15.81
C PRO A 196 2.80 12.71 -15.08
N HIS A 197 1.92 12.09 -14.28
CA HIS A 197 0.88 12.79 -13.53
C HIS A 197 1.43 13.63 -12.35
N LEU A 198 2.66 13.35 -11.90
CA LEU A 198 3.26 14.10 -10.78
C LEU A 198 3.69 15.52 -11.15
N SER A 199 3.79 15.81 -12.45
CA SER A 199 4.22 17.12 -12.96
C SER A 199 3.06 18.05 -13.34
N LEU A 200 1.82 17.55 -13.28
CA LEU A 200 0.61 18.26 -13.67
C LEU A 200 -0.09 18.88 -12.46
N ASP A 201 -0.96 19.87 -12.72
CA ASP A 201 -2.00 20.20 -11.77
C ASP A 201 -2.94 18.99 -11.67
N ARG A 202 -2.98 18.37 -10.49
CA ARG A 202 -3.56 17.05 -10.29
C ARG A 202 -4.65 17.08 -9.23
N ARG A 203 -5.70 16.30 -9.47
CA ARG A 203 -6.89 16.16 -8.61
C ARG A 203 -6.71 15.14 -7.48
N PHE A 204 -5.52 14.56 -7.33
CA PHE A 204 -5.21 13.59 -6.29
C PHE A 204 -3.90 13.96 -5.57
N LYS A 205 -3.75 13.43 -4.36
CA LYS A 205 -2.58 13.58 -3.51
C LYS A 205 -2.00 12.22 -3.13
N ILE A 206 -0.72 12.16 -2.84
CA ILE A 206 -0.02 10.94 -2.45
C ILE A 206 0.29 10.99 -0.96
N TRP A 207 -0.37 10.13 -0.23
CA TRP A 207 -0.12 9.92 1.19
C TRP A 207 1.07 8.96 1.38
N PRO A 208 1.98 9.19 2.36
CA PRO A 208 2.01 10.26 3.37
C PRO A 208 2.77 11.54 2.95
N PHE A 209 3.27 11.62 1.72
CA PHE A 209 4.21 12.66 1.31
C PHE A 209 3.59 14.05 1.17
N GLU A 210 2.29 14.12 0.87
CA GLU A 210 1.60 15.40 0.62
C GLU A 210 0.73 15.87 1.80
N GLY A 211 0.80 15.22 2.96
CA GLY A 211 0.10 15.62 4.18
C GLY A 211 -0.56 14.47 4.93
N GLU A 212 -1.23 14.83 6.02
CA GLU A 212 -2.01 13.90 6.84
C GLU A 212 -3.26 13.42 6.09
N ILE A 213 -3.60 12.14 6.22
CA ILE A 213 -4.67 11.51 5.42
C ILE A 213 -6.02 12.23 5.55
N ASP A 214 -6.35 12.73 6.74
CA ASP A 214 -7.61 13.45 6.99
C ASP A 214 -7.67 14.73 6.15
N ALA A 215 -6.59 15.53 6.18
CA ALA A 215 -6.49 16.77 5.41
C ALA A 215 -6.51 16.52 3.89
N LEU A 216 -6.00 15.36 3.43
CA LEU A 216 -6.06 14.99 2.01
C LEU A 216 -7.46 14.56 1.55
N LEU A 217 -8.33 14.16 2.49
CA LEU A 217 -9.69 13.70 2.24
C LEU A 217 -10.75 14.79 2.53
N GLU A 218 -10.35 15.92 3.10
CA GLU A 218 -11.20 17.12 3.22
C GLU A 218 -11.72 17.56 1.83
N ASP A 219 -12.88 18.23 1.82
CA ASP A 219 -13.50 18.78 0.61
C ASP A 219 -13.62 17.80 -0.58
N ARG A 220 -13.87 16.52 -0.27
CA ARG A 220 -14.01 15.41 -1.24
C ARG A 220 -12.71 15.11 -2.00
N GLY A 221 -11.57 15.28 -1.33
CA GLY A 221 -10.26 14.97 -1.90
C GLY A 221 -10.10 13.49 -2.29
N VAL A 222 -9.14 13.26 -3.20
CA VAL A 222 -8.69 11.93 -3.63
C VAL A 222 -7.26 11.72 -3.14
N ALA A 223 -7.05 10.70 -2.32
CA ALA A 223 -5.74 10.34 -1.80
C ALA A 223 -5.32 8.95 -2.29
N LEU A 224 -4.08 8.83 -2.78
CA LEU A 224 -3.45 7.56 -3.17
C LEU A 224 -2.47 7.14 -2.07
N CYS A 225 -2.55 5.88 -1.65
CA CYS A 225 -1.73 5.30 -0.61
C CYS A 225 -1.30 3.87 -0.97
N GLU A 226 -0.27 3.39 -0.28
CA GLU A 226 0.21 2.01 -0.40
C GLU A 226 -0.57 1.09 0.56
N ILE A 227 -0.91 -0.11 0.09
CA ILE A 227 -1.45 -1.22 0.89
C ILE A 227 -0.50 -2.41 0.84
N HIS A 228 -0.59 -3.28 1.85
CA HIS A 228 0.00 -4.61 1.79
C HIS A 228 -1.06 -5.67 2.13
N PRO A 229 -1.51 -6.49 1.15
CA PRO A 229 -2.60 -7.45 1.35
C PRO A 229 -2.37 -8.43 2.51
N ALA A 230 -1.11 -8.78 2.80
CA ALA A 230 -0.77 -9.66 3.92
C ALA A 230 -1.11 -9.06 5.31
N LEU A 231 -1.18 -7.74 5.43
CA LEU A 231 -1.65 -7.05 6.65
C LEU A 231 -3.19 -7.07 6.69
N ALA A 232 -3.84 -6.90 5.54
CA ALA A 232 -5.29 -6.90 5.43
C ALA A 232 -5.95 -8.23 5.80
N TYR A 233 -5.35 -9.37 5.47
CA TYR A 233 -5.98 -10.67 5.77
C TYR A 233 -6.33 -10.84 7.25
N ALA A 234 -5.43 -10.41 8.13
CA ALA A 234 -5.66 -10.53 9.55
C ALA A 234 -6.79 -9.62 10.00
N ALA A 235 -6.77 -8.36 9.57
CA ALA A 235 -7.81 -7.40 9.88
C ALA A 235 -9.20 -7.84 9.38
N ALA A 236 -9.27 -8.47 8.20
CA ALA A 236 -10.53 -8.99 7.66
C ALA A 236 -11.06 -10.24 8.41
N LEU A 237 -10.17 -11.12 8.87
CA LEU A 237 -10.53 -12.46 9.37
C LEU A 237 -10.54 -12.64 10.89
N ALA A 238 -9.85 -11.80 11.65
CA ALA A 238 -9.77 -11.97 13.11
C ALA A 238 -11.10 -11.67 13.80
N ASP A 239 -11.32 -12.23 14.99
CA ASP A 239 -12.52 -11.91 15.77
C ASP A 239 -12.46 -10.46 16.29
N ASP A 240 -11.28 -10.03 16.75
CA ASP A 240 -11.03 -8.71 17.35
C ASP A 240 -9.89 -7.94 16.66
N LEU A 241 -9.90 -6.61 16.82
CA LEU A 241 -8.85 -5.68 16.39
C LEU A 241 -8.30 -4.87 17.59
N PRO A 242 -7.00 -4.46 17.56
CA PRO A 242 -5.99 -4.79 16.56
C PRO A 242 -5.53 -6.24 16.67
N THR A 243 -4.99 -6.80 15.58
CA THR A 243 -4.56 -8.20 15.51
C THR A 243 -3.21 -8.34 14.83
N GLY A 244 -2.49 -9.42 15.15
CA GLY A 244 -1.25 -9.78 14.49
C GLY A 244 -1.48 -10.37 13.10
N ARG A 245 -0.43 -10.45 12.29
CA ARG A 245 -0.51 -10.96 10.91
C ARG A 245 -0.96 -12.42 10.86
N ILE A 246 -1.79 -12.72 9.86
CA ILE A 246 -2.22 -14.07 9.51
C ILE A 246 -1.66 -14.39 8.13
N LYS A 247 -1.05 -15.58 8.00
CA LYS A 247 -0.55 -16.06 6.72
C LYS A 247 -1.67 -16.78 5.98
N VAL A 248 -2.06 -16.23 4.82
CA VAL A 248 -2.94 -16.91 3.87
C VAL A 248 -2.12 -17.31 2.64
N THR A 249 -2.19 -18.60 2.27
CA THR A 249 -1.52 -19.10 1.06
C THR A 249 -2.40 -18.81 -0.14
N LYS A 250 -2.38 -17.55 -0.62
CA LYS A 250 -3.29 -17.09 -1.68
C LYS A 250 -3.17 -17.87 -2.98
N GLY A 251 -2.03 -18.48 -3.28
CA GLY A 251 -1.86 -19.33 -4.48
C GLY A 251 -2.69 -20.63 -4.46
N ASP A 252 -3.09 -21.11 -3.28
CA ASP A 252 -3.93 -22.31 -3.14
C ASP A 252 -5.43 -21.94 -3.16
N VAL A 253 -6.14 -22.43 -4.18
CA VAL A 253 -7.58 -22.23 -4.35
C VAL A 253 -8.41 -22.73 -3.16
N ARG A 254 -7.96 -23.78 -2.47
CA ARG A 254 -8.65 -24.30 -1.27
C ARG A 254 -8.51 -23.32 -0.11
N CYS A 255 -7.31 -22.76 0.08
CA CYS A 255 -7.07 -21.71 1.08
C CYS A 255 -7.90 -20.45 0.78
N ARG A 256 -7.92 -19.98 -0.48
CA ARG A 256 -8.75 -18.82 -0.87
C ARG A 256 -10.23 -19.05 -0.60
N LYS A 257 -10.77 -20.20 -1.01
CA LYS A 257 -12.17 -20.56 -0.77
C LYS A 257 -12.50 -20.64 0.72
N HIS A 258 -11.61 -21.23 1.52
CA HIS A 258 -11.76 -21.30 2.96
C HIS A 258 -11.79 -19.90 3.57
N ALA A 259 -10.80 -19.05 3.26
CA ALA A 259 -10.73 -17.68 3.77
C ALA A 259 -11.97 -16.87 3.38
N CYS A 260 -12.45 -16.94 2.14
CA CYS A 260 -13.69 -16.27 1.72
C CYS A 260 -14.91 -16.76 2.51
N ASN A 261 -14.99 -18.06 2.80
CA ASN A 261 -16.09 -18.61 3.61
C ASN A 261 -16.00 -18.17 5.07
N CYS A 262 -14.80 -18.04 5.62
CA CYS A 262 -14.58 -17.49 6.97
C CYS A 262 -14.99 -16.02 7.02
N LEU A 263 -14.54 -15.20 6.05
CA LEU A 263 -14.92 -13.80 5.93
C LEU A 263 -16.44 -13.64 5.84
N GLY A 264 -17.11 -14.41 4.99
CA GLY A 264 -18.57 -14.37 4.85
C GLY A 264 -19.36 -14.81 6.08
N ARG A 265 -18.70 -15.37 7.10
CA ARG A 265 -19.29 -15.78 8.40
C ARG A 265 -18.76 -14.96 9.57
N ALA A 266 -17.87 -14.00 9.32
CA ALA A 266 -17.25 -13.24 10.40
C ALA A 266 -18.30 -12.39 11.11
N ASP A 267 -18.24 -12.35 12.45
CA ASP A 267 -19.26 -11.67 13.26
C ASP A 267 -19.39 -10.19 12.91
N TRP A 268 -18.29 -9.52 12.58
CA TRP A 268 -18.31 -8.10 12.19
C TRP A 268 -19.11 -7.86 10.91
N VAL A 269 -19.05 -8.78 9.94
CA VAL A 269 -19.80 -8.68 8.69
C VAL A 269 -21.29 -8.70 8.97
N HIS A 270 -21.74 -9.62 9.83
CA HIS A 270 -23.15 -9.72 10.22
C HIS A 270 -23.58 -8.55 11.11
N ARG A 271 -22.77 -8.19 12.10
CA ARG A 271 -23.01 -7.08 13.04
C ARG A 271 -23.17 -5.75 12.32
N HIS A 272 -22.31 -5.48 11.35
CA HIS A 272 -22.33 -4.25 10.57
C HIS A 272 -23.19 -4.34 9.31
N ARG A 273 -23.76 -5.52 8.99
CA ARG A 273 -24.58 -5.78 7.80
C ARG A 273 -23.86 -5.44 6.50
N VAL A 274 -22.62 -5.92 6.37
CA VAL A 274 -21.79 -5.66 5.19
C VAL A 274 -22.19 -6.59 4.04
N ASP A 275 -22.41 -6.00 2.87
CA ASP A 275 -22.57 -6.74 1.61
C ASP A 275 -21.21 -7.00 0.97
N LEU A 276 -20.74 -8.24 1.04
CA LEU A 276 -19.45 -8.69 0.52
C LEU A 276 -19.54 -9.16 -0.93
N GLY A 277 -20.10 -8.31 -1.79
CA GLY A 277 -20.29 -8.59 -3.21
C GLY A 277 -19.06 -9.19 -3.91
N SER A 278 -19.29 -9.87 -5.03
CA SER A 278 -18.23 -10.40 -5.91
C SER A 278 -17.28 -11.43 -5.27
N PHE A 279 -17.72 -12.16 -4.24
CA PHE A 279 -16.96 -13.27 -3.63
C PHE A 279 -16.50 -14.35 -4.62
N HIS A 280 -17.27 -14.59 -5.69
CA HIS A 280 -16.92 -15.61 -6.67
C HIS A 280 -15.58 -15.29 -7.36
N ALA A 281 -15.33 -14.03 -7.70
CA ALA A 281 -14.07 -13.59 -8.32
C ALA A 281 -12.88 -13.80 -7.38
N ALA A 282 -12.98 -13.33 -6.13
CA ALA A 282 -11.94 -13.54 -5.11
C ALA A 282 -11.65 -15.03 -4.81
N LYS A 283 -12.65 -15.91 -4.91
CA LYS A 283 -12.44 -17.36 -4.79
C LYS A 283 -11.68 -17.95 -5.98
N ALA A 284 -11.86 -17.38 -7.17
CA ALA A 284 -11.31 -17.90 -8.41
C ALA A 284 -9.88 -17.41 -8.69
N ASN A 285 -9.59 -16.14 -8.44
CA ASN A 285 -8.36 -15.45 -8.81
C ASN A 285 -7.64 -14.87 -7.57
N ASP A 286 -6.31 -14.90 -7.55
CA ASP A 286 -5.49 -14.42 -6.42
C ASP A 286 -5.26 -12.90 -6.41
N ASP A 287 -5.31 -12.23 -7.56
CA ASP A 287 -5.29 -10.77 -7.67
C ASP A 287 -6.62 -10.17 -7.13
N ASP A 288 -7.78 -10.75 -7.51
CA ASP A 288 -9.09 -10.39 -6.97
C ASP A 288 -9.20 -10.71 -5.46
N PHE A 289 -8.51 -11.75 -4.99
CA PHE A 289 -8.49 -12.12 -3.57
C PHE A 289 -7.85 -11.02 -2.72
N ASP A 290 -6.69 -10.52 -3.13
CA ASP A 290 -5.94 -9.50 -2.40
C ASP A 290 -6.69 -8.17 -2.36
N ALA A 291 -7.25 -7.76 -3.50
CA ALA A 291 -8.05 -6.54 -3.60
C ALA A 291 -9.36 -6.64 -2.78
N HIS A 292 -10.08 -7.76 -2.83
CA HIS A 292 -11.31 -7.95 -2.04
C HIS A 292 -11.03 -7.94 -0.53
N PHE A 293 -10.02 -8.68 -0.08
CA PHE A 293 -9.69 -8.76 1.35
C PHE A 293 -9.18 -7.43 1.90
N THR A 294 -8.46 -6.66 1.10
CA THR A 294 -8.03 -5.33 1.50
C THR A 294 -9.20 -4.35 1.56
N ALA A 295 -10.12 -4.39 0.60
CA ALA A 295 -11.37 -3.63 0.66
C ALA A 295 -12.18 -3.96 1.93
N ALA A 296 -12.26 -5.24 2.30
CA ALA A 296 -12.97 -5.69 3.50
C ALA A 296 -12.28 -5.26 4.80
N ALA A 297 -10.95 -5.38 4.86
CA ALA A 297 -10.16 -4.97 6.03
C ALA A 297 -10.30 -3.47 6.30
N VAL A 298 -10.13 -2.62 5.28
CA VAL A 298 -10.26 -1.16 5.43
C VAL A 298 -11.67 -0.77 5.82
N LEU A 299 -12.70 -1.35 5.17
CA LEU A 299 -14.09 -1.09 5.54
C LEU A 299 -14.36 -1.48 6.99
N ARG A 300 -13.87 -2.63 7.45
CA ARG A 300 -14.02 -3.04 8.85
C ARG A 300 -13.36 -2.02 9.79
N CYS A 301 -12.11 -1.66 9.56
CA CYS A 301 -11.39 -0.71 10.41
C CYS A 301 -12.14 0.61 10.52
N VAL A 302 -12.68 1.13 9.41
CA VAL A 302 -13.53 2.32 9.40
C VAL A 302 -14.79 2.13 10.25
N LEU A 303 -15.51 1.02 10.07
CA LEU A 303 -16.77 0.75 10.77
C LEU A 303 -16.59 0.47 12.28
N GLU A 304 -15.42 -0.04 12.68
CA GLU A 304 -15.07 -0.33 14.07
C GLU A 304 -14.25 0.81 14.73
N GLY A 305 -13.96 1.90 14.01
CA GLY A 305 -13.21 3.04 14.52
C GLY A 305 -11.73 2.72 14.83
N VAL A 306 -11.17 1.76 14.13
CA VAL A 306 -9.75 1.37 14.24
C VAL A 306 -8.93 2.22 13.28
N ALA A 307 -7.81 2.78 13.78
CA ALA A 307 -6.91 3.57 12.97
C ALA A 307 -6.40 2.75 11.78
N LEU A 308 -6.45 3.33 10.58
CA LEU A 308 -5.93 2.71 9.36
C LEU A 308 -4.40 2.71 9.29
N VAL A 309 -3.74 3.49 10.13
CA VAL A 309 -2.29 3.69 10.10
C VAL A 309 -1.78 3.89 11.52
N ASP A 310 -0.70 3.20 11.87
CA ASP A 310 0.16 3.63 12.98
C ASP A 310 1.22 4.63 12.47
N ILE A 311 1.14 5.87 12.95
CA ILE A 311 2.07 6.96 12.59
C ILE A 311 3.53 6.59 12.87
N ALA A 312 3.79 5.65 13.80
CA ALA A 312 5.12 5.15 14.07
C ALA A 312 5.77 4.49 12.83
N TRP A 313 4.98 4.04 11.86
CA TRP A 313 5.44 3.47 10.59
C TRP A 313 5.37 4.45 9.41
N THR A 314 5.19 5.74 9.67
CA THR A 314 5.14 6.77 8.63
C THR A 314 6.48 7.49 8.48
N ASP A 315 7.00 7.54 7.26
CA ASP A 315 8.05 8.45 6.82
C ASP A 315 7.50 9.30 5.66
N ALA A 316 7.06 10.52 5.98
CA ALA A 316 6.45 11.44 5.03
C ALA A 316 7.44 12.07 4.04
N THR A 317 8.72 11.68 4.05
CA THR A 317 9.74 12.27 3.18
C THR A 317 10.26 11.26 2.17
N VAL A 318 10.61 10.06 2.63
CA VAL A 318 11.41 9.12 1.82
C VAL A 318 10.79 7.74 1.73
N GLU A 319 10.54 7.10 2.86
CA GLU A 319 10.16 5.67 2.86
C GLU A 319 8.66 5.45 2.68
N GLY A 320 7.82 6.46 2.92
CA GLY A 320 6.37 6.33 2.85
C GLY A 320 5.78 5.59 4.05
N SER A 321 4.67 4.90 3.82
CA SER A 321 3.99 4.07 4.81
C SER A 321 3.08 3.06 4.11
N MET A 322 2.43 2.17 4.86
CA MET A 322 1.42 1.22 4.37
C MET A 322 0.16 1.39 5.23
N LEU A 323 -1.02 1.33 4.61
CA LEU A 323 -2.24 1.14 5.38
C LEU A 323 -2.19 -0.22 6.11
N LEU A 324 -2.80 -0.25 7.30
CA LEU A 324 -2.95 -1.40 8.18
C LEU A 324 -1.64 -1.93 8.79
N ALA A 325 -0.57 -1.13 8.76
CA ALA A 325 0.73 -1.44 9.37
C ALA A 325 0.83 -1.04 10.85
#